data_AF-A0A7V5DAW0-F1
#
_entry.id   AF-A0A7V5DAW0-F1
#
_cell.length_a   1.000
_cell.length_b   1.000
_cell.length_c   1.000
_cell.angle_alpha   90.00
_cell.angle_beta   90.00
_cell.angle_gamma   90.00
#
_symmetry.space_group_name_H-M   'P 1'
#
loop_
_entity.id
_entity.type
_entity.pdbx_description
1 polymer ?
#
loop_
_entity_poly.entity_id
_entity_poly.type
_entity_poly.pdbx_seq_one_letter_code
_entity_poly.pdbx_strand_id
1 'polypeptide(L)'
;GPQDHITAELKFISFLCIKEREGWENCQKTIALQWMKMEEEFLKNHVLVWVPKFCRIIESEKCFYSSVARLTRKLIEEDFHYINDVIEENLYELKEVMV
;
A
#
# COMPACT_ATOMS: atom_id res chain seq x y z
N GLY A 1 -9.59 -14.60 12.22
CA GLY A 1 -10.76 -13.91 11.64
C GLY A 1 -10.66 -13.99 10.14
N PRO A 2 -11.74 -13.84 9.36
CA PRO A 2 -11.65 -13.85 7.91
C PRO A 2 -10.65 -12.77 7.45
N GLN A 3 -9.81 -13.12 6.49
CA GLN A 3 -8.69 -12.30 6.02
C GLN A 3 -9.16 -11.00 5.32
N ASP A 4 -10.44 -10.88 5.00
CA ASP A 4 -11.06 -9.78 4.24
C ASP A 4 -11.55 -8.60 5.11
N HIS A 5 -11.00 -8.41 6.32
CA HIS A 5 -11.34 -7.25 7.13
C HIS A 5 -10.37 -6.09 6.83
N ILE A 6 -10.90 -4.89 6.55
CA ILE A 6 -10.10 -3.69 6.21
C ILE A 6 -8.97 -3.44 7.21
N THR A 7 -9.20 -3.65 8.51
CA THR A 7 -8.16 -3.48 9.54
C THR A 7 -7.00 -4.47 9.39
N ALA A 8 -7.25 -5.70 8.95
CA ALA A 8 -6.21 -6.69 8.74
C ALA A 8 -5.33 -6.31 7.55
N GLU A 9 -5.94 -5.91 6.43
CA GLU A 9 -5.21 -5.46 5.24
C GLU A 9 -4.40 -4.17 5.50
N LEU A 10 -4.99 -3.17 6.15
CA LEU A 10 -4.27 -1.93 6.51
C LEU A 10 -3.12 -2.19 7.50
N LYS A 11 -3.31 -3.14 8.43
CA LYS A 11 -2.23 -3.57 9.33
C LYS A 11 -1.11 -4.27 8.57
N PHE A 12 -1.43 -5.03 7.53
CA PHE A 12 -0.42 -5.68 6.70
C PHE A 12 0.35 -4.66 5.85
N ILE A 13 -0.32 -3.70 5.22
CA ILE A 13 0.35 -2.55 4.56
C ILE A 13 1.31 -1.85 5.53
N SER A 14 0.84 -1.50 6.74
CA SER A 14 1.71 -0.88 7.74
C SER A 14 2.93 -1.73 8.11
N PHE A 15 2.81 -3.06 8.13
CA PHE A 15 3.93 -3.95 8.36
C PHE A 15 4.94 -3.90 7.22
N LEU A 16 4.47 -3.88 5.96
CA LEU A 16 5.34 -3.75 4.79
C LEU A 16 6.10 -2.41 4.80
N CYS A 17 5.43 -1.28 5.05
CA CYS A 17 6.09 0.03 5.12
C CYS A 17 7.14 0.09 6.24
N ILE A 18 6.95 -0.64 7.35
CA ILE A 18 7.97 -0.76 8.40
C ILE A 18 9.21 -1.48 7.87
N LYS A 19 9.03 -2.53 7.06
CA LYS A 19 10.12 -3.27 6.44
C LYS A 19 10.84 -2.49 5.35
N GLU A 20 10.09 -1.74 4.55
CA GLU A 20 10.64 -0.76 3.63
C GLU A 20 11.54 0.25 4.35
N ARG A 21 11.02 0.88 5.42
CA ARG A 21 11.76 1.84 6.25
C ARG A 21 13.05 1.23 6.82
N GLU A 22 13.01 0.01 7.33
CA GLU A 22 14.21 -0.70 7.81
C GLU A 22 15.27 -0.82 6.69
N GLY A 23 14.88 -1.06 5.43
CA GLY A 23 15.78 -1.07 4.29
C GLY A 23 16.43 0.29 4.05
N TRP A 24 15.64 1.36 4.05
CA TRP A 24 16.14 2.73 3.87
C TRP A 24 17.08 3.19 4.99
N GLU A 25 16.72 2.95 6.25
CA GLU A 25 17.51 3.34 7.43
C GLU A 25 18.89 2.64 7.46
N ASN A 26 18.99 1.44 6.88
CA ASN A 26 20.24 0.68 6.78
C ASN A 26 21.00 0.92 5.46
N CYS A 27 20.60 1.92 4.65
CA CYS A 27 21.17 2.20 3.33
C CYS A 27 21.11 1.00 2.35
N GLN A 28 20.16 0.09 2.53
CA GLN A 28 19.97 -1.10 1.71
C GLN A 28 18.86 -0.82 0.67
N LYS A 29 19.17 0.04 -0.30
CA LYS A 29 18.22 0.50 -1.32
C LYS A 29 17.49 -0.65 -2.02
N THR A 30 18.19 -1.69 -2.44
CA THR A 30 17.60 -2.85 -3.12
C THR A 30 16.59 -3.59 -2.25
N ILE A 31 16.87 -3.75 -0.95
CA ILE A 31 15.94 -4.36 0.00
C ILE A 31 14.70 -3.48 0.19
N ALA A 32 14.88 -2.16 0.31
CA ALA A 32 13.75 -1.25 0.41
C ALA A 32 12.84 -1.33 -0.82
N LEU A 33 13.42 -1.33 -2.03
CA LEU A 33 12.68 -1.48 -3.28
C LEU A 33 11.94 -2.82 -3.40
N GLN A 34 12.49 -3.92 -2.85
CA GLN A 34 11.79 -5.20 -2.78
C GLN A 34 10.54 -5.14 -1.89
N TRP A 35 10.63 -4.45 -0.74
CA TRP A 35 9.46 -4.23 0.13
C TRP A 35 8.43 -3.33 -0.54
N MET A 36 8.83 -2.24 -1.19
CA MET A 36 7.92 -1.41 -2.00
C MET A 36 7.23 -2.23 -3.10
N LYS A 37 7.94 -3.20 -3.72
CA LYS A 37 7.33 -4.08 -4.71
C LYS A 37 6.25 -4.98 -4.11
N MET A 38 6.47 -5.50 -2.90
CA MET A 38 5.45 -6.25 -2.16
C MET A 38 4.27 -5.37 -1.76
N GLU A 39 4.50 -4.09 -1.42
CA GLU A 39 3.45 -3.11 -1.16
C GLU A 39 2.60 -2.85 -2.41
N GLU A 40 3.23 -2.63 -3.58
CA GLU A 40 2.54 -2.47 -4.86
C GLU A 40 1.64 -3.66 -5.16
N GLU A 41 2.19 -4.88 -5.04
CA GLU A 41 1.44 -6.10 -5.31
C GLU A 41 0.28 -6.29 -4.34
N PHE A 42 0.48 -5.99 -3.04
CA PHE A 42 -0.59 -6.13 -2.05
C PHE A 42 -1.68 -5.06 -2.22
N LEU A 43 -1.30 -3.80 -2.46
CA LEU A 43 -2.24 -2.72 -2.76
C LEU A 43 -3.08 -3.08 -3.99
N LYS A 44 -2.44 -3.52 -5.08
CA LYS A 44 -3.11 -3.83 -6.35
C LYS A 44 -4.04 -5.03 -6.26
N ASN A 45 -3.59 -6.12 -5.65
CA ASN A 45 -4.29 -7.41 -5.69
C ASN A 45 -5.28 -7.60 -4.53
N HIS A 46 -5.19 -6.79 -3.46
CA HIS A 46 -6.04 -6.92 -2.29
C HIS A 46 -6.76 -5.60 -1.96
N VAL A 47 -6.01 -4.57 -1.56
CA VAL A 47 -6.59 -3.35 -0.96
C VAL A 47 -7.44 -2.58 -1.98
N LEU A 48 -6.89 -2.26 -3.15
CA LEU A 48 -7.55 -1.48 -4.18
C LEU A 48 -8.71 -2.21 -4.86
N VAL A 49 -8.80 -3.53 -4.71
CA VAL A 49 -9.87 -4.34 -5.32
C VAL A 49 -11.24 -3.98 -4.74
N TRP A 50 -11.30 -3.64 -3.45
CA TRP A 50 -12.59 -3.47 -2.77
C TRP A 50 -12.64 -2.29 -1.79
N VAL A 51 -11.52 -1.91 -1.15
CA VAL A 51 -11.50 -0.86 -0.12
C VAL A 51 -11.98 0.49 -0.64
N PRO A 52 -11.59 0.98 -1.84
CA PRO A 52 -12.10 2.25 -2.35
C PRO A 52 -13.62 2.27 -2.49
N LYS A 53 -14.23 1.17 -2.95
CA LYS A 53 -15.69 1.04 -3.07
C LYS A 53 -16.35 1.01 -1.69
N PHE A 54 -15.79 0.24 -0.76
CA PHE A 54 -16.26 0.20 0.63
C PHE A 54 -16.23 1.59 1.30
N CYS A 55 -15.13 2.33 1.14
CA CYS A 55 -15.01 3.69 1.66
C CYS A 55 -16.07 4.63 1.07
N ARG A 56 -16.36 4.57 -0.24
CA ARG A 56 -17.43 5.38 -0.86
C ARG A 56 -18.81 5.11 -0.26
N ILE A 57 -19.10 3.88 0.14
CA ILE A 57 -20.36 3.52 0.81
C ILE A 57 -20.44 4.25 2.17
N ILE A 58 -19.40 4.15 3.00
CA ILE A 58 -19.32 4.83 4.30
C ILE A 58 -19.37 6.36 4.16
N GLU A 59 -18.72 6.91 3.13
CA GLU A 59 -18.79 8.34 2.80
C GLU A 59 -20.24 8.79 2.54
N SER A 60 -21.04 7.96 1.86
CA SER A 60 -22.42 8.27 1.51
C SER A 60 -23.39 8.26 2.69
N GLU A 61 -23.08 7.48 3.74
CA GLU A 61 -23.91 7.39 4.96
C GLU A 61 -23.82 8.62 5.87
N LYS A 62 -22.88 9.55 5.61
CA LYS A 62 -22.62 10.75 6.42
C LYS A 62 -22.50 10.45 7.92
N CYS A 63 -21.90 9.31 8.26
CA CYS A 63 -21.69 8.87 9.64
C CYS A 63 -20.37 9.40 10.21
N PHE A 64 -20.09 9.08 11.48
CA PHE A 64 -18.84 9.46 12.17
C PHE A 64 -17.58 9.07 11.37
N TYR A 65 -17.63 7.95 10.64
CA TYR A 65 -16.49 7.44 9.87
C TYR A 65 -16.33 8.00 8.46
N SER A 66 -17.25 8.85 7.97
CA SER A 66 -17.20 9.32 6.57
C SER A 66 -15.89 10.06 6.24
N SER A 67 -15.37 10.89 7.15
CA SER A 67 -14.08 11.56 6.94
C SER A 67 -12.89 10.59 6.94
N VAL A 68 -12.94 9.56 7.79
CA VAL A 68 -11.90 8.52 7.85
C VAL A 68 -11.91 7.70 6.57
N ALA A 69 -13.08 7.25 6.13
CA ALA A 69 -13.24 6.51 4.88
C ALA A 69 -12.72 7.30 3.66
N ARG A 70 -13.06 8.59 3.59
CA ARG A 70 -12.55 9.47 2.52
C ARG A 70 -11.03 9.61 2.56
N LEU A 71 -10.45 9.79 3.75
CA LEU A 71 -9.00 9.88 3.91
C LEU A 71 -8.33 8.57 3.52
N THR A 72 -8.80 7.44 4.05
CA THR A 72 -8.26 6.11 3.73
C THR A 72 -8.28 5.84 2.23
N ARG A 73 -9.40 6.10 1.54
CA ARG A 73 -9.49 5.90 0.10
C ARG A 73 -8.48 6.75 -0.67
N LYS A 74 -8.40 8.05 -0.38
CA LYS A 74 -7.44 8.93 -1.05
C LYS A 74 -6.00 8.48 -0.77
N LEU A 75 -5.70 8.11 0.47
CA LEU A 75 -4.37 7.66 0.86
C LEU A 75 -3.94 6.44 0.05
N ILE A 76 -4.75 5.38 0.00
CA ILE A 76 -4.37 4.16 -0.74
C ILE A 76 -4.28 4.36 -2.26
N GLU A 77 -5.09 5.26 -2.82
CA GLU A 77 -5.05 5.62 -4.24
C GLU A 77 -3.74 6.37 -4.57
N GLU A 78 -3.40 7.40 -3.78
CA GLU A 78 -2.17 8.19 -3.97
C GLU A 78 -0.89 7.38 -3.66
N ASP A 79 -0.92 6.56 -2.62
CA ASP A 79 0.21 5.72 -2.20
C ASP A 79 0.57 4.70 -3.30
N PHE A 80 -0.44 4.09 -3.93
CA PHE A 80 -0.21 3.21 -5.07
C PHE A 80 0.39 3.94 -6.27
N HIS A 81 -0.03 5.19 -6.55
CA HIS A 81 0.58 5.98 -7.61
C HIS A 81 2.04 6.29 -7.30
N TYR A 82 2.34 6.76 -6.09
CA TYR A 82 3.70 7.05 -5.64
C TYR A 82 4.62 5.83 -5.73
N ILE A 83 4.17 4.68 -5.22
CA ILE A 83 4.96 3.44 -5.24
C ILE A 83 5.28 3.01 -6.68
N ASN A 84 4.30 3.12 -7.61
CA ASN A 84 4.55 2.78 -9.01
C ASN A 84 5.57 3.72 -9.65
N ASP A 85 5.49 5.03 -9.42
CA ASP A 85 6.46 5.99 -9.93
C ASP A 85 7.89 5.64 -9.45
N VAL A 86 8.05 5.33 -8.16
CA VAL A 86 9.34 4.93 -7.59
C VAL A 86 9.83 3.61 -8.20
N ILE A 87 8.96 2.61 -8.35
CA ILE A 87 9.33 1.33 -8.97
C ILE A 87 9.76 1.54 -10.43
N GLU A 88 9.03 2.35 -11.19
CA GLU A 88 9.33 2.66 -12.59
C GLU A 88 10.69 3.34 -12.75
N GLU A 89 11.00 4.31 -11.88
CA GLU A 89 12.30 4.99 -11.85
C GLU A 89 13.47 4.05 -11.50
N ASN A 90 13.21 2.96 -10.77
CA ASN A 90 14.24 2.05 -10.26
C ASN A 90 14.18 0.63 -10.89
N LEU A 91 13.53 0.47 -12.05
CA LEU A 91 13.32 -0.83 -12.71
C LEU A 91 14.62 -1.62 -12.98
N TYR A 92 15.72 -0.92 -13.29
CA TYR A 92 17.00 -1.58 -13.57
C TYR A 92 17.56 -2.26 -12.32
N GLU A 93 17.53 -1.57 -11.18
CA GLU A 93 18.02 -2.09 -9.90
C GLU A 93 17.18 -3.27 -9.41
N LEU A 94 15.86 -3.23 -9.64
CA LEU A 94 14.97 -4.35 -9.31
C LEU A 94 15.26 -5.60 -10.16
N LYS A 95 15.52 -5.42 -11.47
CA LYS A 95 15.81 -6.55 -12.37
C LYS A 95 17.10 -7.28 -12.03
N GLU A 96 18.11 -6.59 -11.50
CA GLU A 96 19.39 -7.23 -11.14
C GLU A 96 19.28 -8.13 -9.89
N VAL A 97 18.28 -7.91 -9.05
CA VAL A 97 18.13 -8.61 -7.76
C VAL A 97 17.09 -9.74 -7.83
N MET A 98 16.20 -9.71 -8.81
CA MET A 98 15.15 -10.73 -9.01
C MET A 98 15.53 -11.88 -9.96
N VAL A 99 16.83 -12.00 -10.30
CA VAL A 99 17.39 -13.08 -11.16
C VAL A 99 18.12 -14.13 -10.31
#